data_AF-A0A353R7V9-F1
#
_entry.id   AF-A0A353R7V9-F1
#
_cell.length_a   1.000
_cell.length_b   1.000
_cell.length_c   1.000
_cell.angle_alpha   90.00
_cell.angle_beta   90.00
_cell.angle_gamma   90.00
#
_symmetry.space_group_name_H-M   'P 1'
#
loop_
_entity.id
_entity.type
_entity.pdbx_description
1 polymer ?
#
loop_
_entity_poly.entity_id
_entity_poly.type
_entity_poly.pdbx_seq_one_letter_code
_entity_poly.pdbx_strand_id
1 'polypeptide(L)' 'SNYTELEWEPSSEPGLVKGYYVVIRETDQSRWQKRIYTEETRIRIPYSKDNYFFGICAVGPEGHQSLVSVAD' A
#
# COMPACT_ATOMS: atom_id res chain seq x y z
N SER A 1 -11.92 13.99 6.01
CA SER A 1 -11.76 13.03 7.11
C SER A 1 -10.29 12.86 7.42
N ASN A 2 -9.91 12.59 8.68
CA ASN A 2 -8.50 12.37 9.06
C ASN A 2 -8.05 10.91 8.85
N TYR A 3 -8.73 10.20 7.96
CA TYR A 3 -8.43 8.82 7.62
C TYR A 3 -8.72 8.59 6.14
N THR A 4 -8.01 7.62 5.57
CA THR A 4 -8.19 7.13 4.21
C THR A 4 -8.48 5.64 4.27
N GLU A 5 -9.48 5.20 3.53
CA GLU A 5 -9.75 3.79 3.28
C GLU A 5 -9.19 3.46 1.90
N LEU A 6 -8.36 2.43 1.85
CA LEU A 6 -7.77 1.91 0.61
C LEU A 6 -8.32 0.50 0.39
N GLU A 7 -8.68 0.21 -0.85
CA GLU A 7 -9.08 -1.11 -1.32
C GLU A 7 -8.45 -1.33 -2.69
N TRP A 8 -7.97 -2.54 -2.95
CA TRP A 8 -7.35 -2.91 -4.22
C TRP A 8 -7.72 -4.33 -4.62
N GLU A 9 -7.52 -4.64 -5.88
CA GLU A 9 -7.74 -6.00 -6.37
C GLU A 9 -6.55 -6.90 -6.02
N PRO A 10 -6.79 -8.15 -5.57
CA PRO A 10 -5.71 -9.10 -5.37
C PRO A 10 -5.04 -9.46 -6.71
N SER A 11 -3.79 -9.93 -6.65
CA SER A 11 -3.15 -10.51 -7.82
C SER A 11 -3.99 -11.65 -8.40
N SER A 12 -4.16 -11.66 -9.72
CA SER A 12 -4.92 -12.70 -10.43
C SER A 12 -4.28 -14.08 -10.37
N GLU A 13 -3.00 -14.15 -10.00
CA GLU A 13 -2.25 -15.40 -9.91
C GLU A 13 -2.20 -15.92 -8.46
N PRO A 14 -2.92 -17.02 -8.15
CA PRO A 14 -2.97 -17.57 -6.80
C PRO A 14 -1.60 -18.07 -6.34
N GLY A 15 -1.22 -17.73 -5.12
CA GLY A 15 0.06 -18.13 -4.51
C GLY A 15 1.26 -17.24 -4.85
N LEU A 16 1.12 -16.26 -5.76
CA LEU A 16 2.19 -15.29 -6.04
C LEU A 16 2.33 -14.21 -4.98
N VAL A 17 1.27 -13.94 -4.21
CA VAL A 17 1.25 -12.86 -3.22
C VAL A 17 0.92 -13.44 -1.85
N LYS A 18 1.83 -13.20 -0.90
CA LYS A 18 1.68 -13.50 0.51
C LYS A 18 1.03 -12.35 1.28
N GLY A 19 1.21 -11.12 0.81
CA GLY A 19 0.59 -9.92 1.38
C GLY A 19 1.00 -8.66 0.65
N TYR A 20 0.73 -7.51 1.26
CA TYR A 20 0.93 -6.19 0.68
C TYR A 20 1.61 -5.25 1.67
N TYR A 21 2.51 -4.42 1.16
CA TYR A 21 2.94 -3.21 1.85
C TYR A 21 2.16 -2.02 1.33
N VAL A 22 1.51 -1.30 2.23
CA VAL A 22 1.04 0.06 1.98
C VAL A 22 2.13 1.03 2.36
N VAL A 23 2.69 1.71 1.37
CA VAL A 23 3.71 2.75 1.54
C VAL A 23 3.05 4.13 1.57
N ILE A 24 3.59 5.02 2.40
CA ILE A 24 2.98 6.32 2.68
C ILE A 24 4.07 7.39 2.67
N ARG A 25 3.79 8.53 2.05
CA ARG A 25 4.66 9.73 2.09
C ARG A 25 3.82 11.00 2.16
N GLU A 26 4.36 12.03 2.78
CA GLU A 26 3.83 13.39 2.69
C GLU A 26 3.94 13.93 1.26
N THR A 27 3.10 14.90 0.91
CA THR A 27 3.00 15.42 -0.46
C THR A 27 4.25 16.15 -0.95
N ASP A 28 5.06 16.68 -0.03
CA ASP A 28 6.29 17.42 -0.31
C ASP A 28 7.56 16.53 -0.30
N GLN A 29 7.43 15.25 0.06
CA GLN A 29 8.56 14.33 0.16
C GLN A 29 8.76 13.54 -1.12
N SER A 30 10.01 13.42 -1.57
CA SER A 30 10.36 12.64 -2.77
C SER A 30 10.46 11.13 -2.54
N ARG A 31 10.49 10.67 -1.28
CA ARG A 31 10.68 9.26 -0.90
C ARG A 31 9.54 8.76 -0.03
N TRP A 32 9.26 7.45 -0.11
CA TRP A 32 8.38 6.77 0.83
C TRP A 32 8.96 6.81 2.24
N GLN A 33 8.13 7.17 3.22
CA GLN A 33 8.57 7.37 4.61
C GLN A 33 8.08 6.25 5.53
N LYS A 34 6.88 5.74 5.28
CA LYS A 34 6.26 4.68 6.11
C LYS A 34 5.83 3.51 5.25
N ARG A 35 5.76 2.34 5.87
CA ARG A 35 5.23 1.11 5.29
C ARG A 35 4.42 0.33 6.32
N ILE A 36 3.28 -0.17 5.92
CA ILE A 36 2.36 -0.97 6.74
C ILE A 36 2.14 -2.29 6.00
N TYR A 37 2.38 -3.42 6.66
CA TYR A 37 2.10 -4.73 6.08
C TYR A 37 0.66 -5.16 6.37
N THR A 38 -0.01 -5.76 5.38
CA THR A 38 -1.33 -6.37 5.52
C THR A 38 -1.47 -7.55 4.57
N GLU A 39 -2.23 -8.58 4.96
CA GLU A 39 -2.61 -9.69 4.08
C GLU A 39 -3.99 -9.46 3.46
N GLU A 40 -4.73 -8.47 3.96
CA GLU A 40 -6.01 -8.03 3.41
C GLU A 40 -5.79 -7.14 2.18
N THR A 41 -6.79 -7.10 1.31
CA THR A 41 -6.83 -6.18 0.16
C THR A 41 -7.53 -4.86 0.46
N ARG A 42 -7.76 -4.58 1.74
CA ARG A 42 -8.33 -3.33 2.23
C ARG A 42 -7.67 -2.91 3.54
N ILE A 43 -7.54 -1.60 3.77
CA ILE A 43 -7.03 -1.07 5.02
C ILE A 43 -7.55 0.35 5.27
N ARG A 44 -7.82 0.67 6.54
CA ARG A 44 -8.11 2.02 7.00
C ARG A 44 -6.89 2.61 7.69
N ILE A 45 -6.42 3.75 7.20
CA ILE A 45 -5.21 4.41 7.67
C ILE A 45 -5.56 5.78 8.26
N PRO A 46 -5.02 6.16 9.43
CA PRO A 46 -5.31 7.45 10.08
C PRO A 46 -4.50 8.62 9.46
N TYR A 47 -4.48 8.70 8.13
CA TYR A 47 -3.90 9.81 7.35
C TYR A 47 -4.89 10.25 6.29
N SER A 48 -4.99 11.56 6.03
CA SER A 48 -5.83 12.08 4.94
C SER A 48 -5.08 12.03 3.61
N LYS A 49 -5.77 11.66 2.53
CA LYS A 49 -5.30 11.75 1.15
C LYS A 49 -4.98 13.17 0.66
N ASP A 50 -5.47 14.18 1.36
CA ASP A 50 -5.16 15.57 1.04
C ASP A 50 -3.71 15.93 1.40
N ASN A 51 -3.12 15.21 2.37
CA ASN A 51 -1.79 15.50 2.93
C ASN A 51 -0.75 14.41 2.64
N TYR A 52 -1.20 13.23 2.20
CA TYR A 52 -0.34 12.06 2.00
C TYR A 52 -0.67 11.35 0.70
N PHE A 53 0.38 10.86 0.05
CA PHE A 53 0.29 9.86 -0.99
C PHE A 53 0.36 8.47 -0.40
N PHE A 54 -0.38 7.55 -1.02
CA PHE A 54 -0.40 6.14 -0.68
C PHE A 54 0.02 5.33 -1.89
N GLY A 55 0.72 4.23 -1.64
CA GLY A 55 1.05 3.25 -2.66
C GLY A 55 0.95 1.85 -2.12
N ILE A 56 0.71 0.89 -3.00
CA ILE A 56 0.57 -0.53 -2.66
C ILE A 56 1.67 -1.29 -3.38
N CYS A 57 2.32 -2.19 -2.65
CA CYS A 57 3.35 -3.08 -3.14
C CYS A 57 2.99 -4.51 -2.75
N ALA A 58 2.87 -5.41 -3.71
CA ALA A 58 2.68 -6.83 -3.43
C ALA A 58 3.97 -7.45 -2.90
N VAL A 59 3.83 -8.44 -2.03
CA VAL A 59 4.92 -9.21 -1.43
C VAL A 59 4.71 -10.68 -1.72
N GLY A 60 5.69 -11.31 -2.37
CA GLY A 60 5.65 -12.74 -2.67
C GLY A 60 6.04 -13.64 -1.49
N PRO A 61 5.91 -14.97 -1.63
CA PRO A 61 6.19 -15.95 -0.57
C PRO A 61 7.60 -15.85 0.01
N GLU A 62 8.59 -15.56 -0.85
CA GLU A 62 10.00 -15.42 -0.50
C GLU A 62 10.39 -13.99 -0.08
N GLY A 63 9.41 -13.10 0.09
CA GLY A 63 9.63 -11.70 0.49
C GLY A 63 9.99 -10.75 -0.66
N HIS A 64 9.97 -11.22 -1.91
CA HIS A 64 10.12 -10.37 -3.10
C HIS A 64 9.02 -9.31 -3.16
N GLN A 65 9.41 -8.06 -3.44
CA GLN A 65 8.50 -6.93 -3.50
C GLN A 65 8.28 -6.50 -4.95
N SER A 66 7.02 -6.24 -5.31
CA SER A 66 6.68 -5.66 -6.61
C SER A 66 7.11 -4.19 -6.68
N LEU A 67 6.91 -3.58 -7.85
CA LEU A 67 6.87 -2.13 -7.94
C LEU A 67 5.68 -1.59 -7.13
N VAL A 68 5.82 -0.35 -6.65
CA VAL A 68 4.73 0.36 -5.97
C VAL A 68 3.75 0.86 -7.02
N SER A 69 2.48 0.47 -6.88
CA SER A 69 1.37 1.11 -7.58
C SER A 69 0.85 2.25 -6.71
N VAL A 70 0.77 3.46 -7.26
CA VAL A 70 0.14 4.59 -6.55
C VAL A 70 -1.36 4.29 -6.44
N ALA A 71 -1.93 4.48 -5.25
CA ALA A 71 -3.36 4.35 -5.05
C ALA A 71 -4.06 5.66 -5.46
N ASP A 72 -5.09 5.57 -6.30
CA ASP A 72 -5.97 6.68 -6.70
C ASP A 72 -7.09 6.96 -5.67
#